data_AF-A0A7Y7EC51-F1
#
_entry.id   AF-A0A7Y7EC51-F1
#
_cell.length_a   1.000
_cell.length_b   1.000
_cell.length_c   1.000
_cell.angle_alpha   90.00
_cell.angle_beta   90.00
_cell.angle_gamma   90.00
#
_symmetry.space_group_name_H-M   'P 1'
#
loop_
_entity.id
_entity.type
_entity.pdbx_description
1 polymer ?
#
loop_
_entity_poly.entity_id
_entity_poly.type
_entity_poly.pdbx_seq_one_letter_code
_entity_poly.pdbx_strand_id
1 'polypeptide(L)'
;MGKISLSTLLLLFLAFSAKAQLQGTGVLNEPLDISADYSDFKNTFYLAEDLTSFDPATGKGTIQFKRYNPATAQAFDNMLVRLNPAQANEFPSTEYAASPEHPFSIEFVSGRTIRIRVASGPQMHKSEESLMLVNGSAPINMSTWNYAKTDEGHEYTSQYGRVLITEKPWHVYIFDAEGKELTQTIHMSDVSNTYTPVTPFSYIRRASDYSRSMDAVLSLKPGEKIFGMGESFQSFNKRGERVVLWTDDANGVQNETMYKPIPFYMSNRGYGVFMHHTSPITVDFGKYFSGVNSMMIGDDELDLFVFIGDPKDILDEYTELTGKAPMPPLWSFGFWMSRITYFSEKDGMEV
;
A
#
# COMPACT_ATOMS: atom_id res chain seq x y z
N MET A 1 -62.01 -47.66 6.01
CA MET A 1 -61.72 -47.53 7.45
C MET A 1 -60.40 -46.76 7.59
N GLY A 2 -60.36 -45.75 8.47
CA GLY A 2 -59.12 -45.07 8.88
C GLY A 2 -58.99 -43.62 8.40
N LYS A 3 -59.18 -42.66 9.32
CA LYS A 3 -59.12 -41.20 9.19
C LYS A 3 -57.92 -40.67 10.01
N ILE A 4 -57.33 -39.56 9.56
CA ILE A 4 -56.66 -38.48 10.35
C ILE A 4 -55.27 -38.78 10.96
N SER A 5 -54.23 -38.01 10.60
CA SER A 5 -53.78 -36.85 11.42
C SER A 5 -52.60 -36.09 10.80
N LEU A 6 -52.77 -34.78 10.72
CA LEU A 6 -51.78 -33.75 10.46
C LEU A 6 -51.19 -33.36 11.83
N SER A 7 -49.89 -33.55 12.08
CA SER A 7 -49.01 -32.74 12.95
C SER A 7 -47.83 -33.53 13.55
N THR A 8 -46.61 -33.33 13.03
CA THR A 8 -45.45 -33.00 13.88
C THR A 8 -44.39 -32.30 13.03
N LEU A 9 -44.32 -30.99 13.23
CA LEU A 9 -43.18 -30.11 12.96
C LEU A 9 -41.99 -30.52 13.86
N LEU A 10 -40.76 -30.09 13.52
CA LEU A 10 -39.47 -30.30 14.21
C LEU A 10 -38.76 -31.62 13.82
N LEU A 11 -37.48 -31.66 13.47
CA LEU A 11 -36.36 -30.73 13.70
C LEU A 11 -35.24 -31.06 12.71
N LEU A 12 -34.57 -29.99 12.25
CA LEU A 12 -33.29 -29.99 11.57
C LEU A 12 -32.28 -30.88 12.29
N PHE A 13 -31.43 -31.60 11.55
CA PHE A 13 -29.99 -31.66 11.81
C PHE A 13 -29.29 -32.25 10.56
N LEU A 14 -29.28 -31.48 9.47
CA LEU A 14 -28.15 -31.55 8.56
C LEU A 14 -27.01 -30.79 9.26
N ALA A 15 -26.29 -31.49 10.13
CA ALA A 15 -25.02 -31.02 10.65
C ALA A 15 -23.98 -31.11 9.52
N PHE A 16 -24.13 -30.25 8.51
CA PHE A 16 -22.96 -29.80 7.78
C PHE A 16 -22.18 -28.93 8.78
N SER A 17 -21.17 -29.54 9.40
CA SER A 17 -20.09 -28.78 10.01
C SER A 17 -19.35 -28.07 8.88
N ALA A 18 -19.92 -26.97 8.39
CA ALA A 18 -19.19 -26.01 7.59
C ALA A 18 -18.12 -25.42 8.49
N LYS A 19 -16.91 -25.99 8.43
CA LYS A 19 -15.72 -25.33 8.94
C LYS A 19 -15.35 -24.27 7.91
N ALA A 20 -16.05 -23.14 7.96
CA ALA A 20 -15.53 -21.93 7.36
C ALA A 20 -14.23 -21.59 8.11
N GLN A 21 -13.16 -21.32 7.38
CA GLN A 21 -11.97 -20.73 7.97
C GLN A 21 -12.36 -19.31 8.38
N LEU A 22 -12.69 -19.14 9.66
CA LEU A 22 -13.02 -17.83 10.23
C LEU A 22 -11.72 -17.03 10.29
N GLN A 23 -11.65 -15.94 9.54
CA GLN A 23 -10.68 -14.86 9.78
C GLN A 23 -11.18 -14.00 10.97
N GLY A 24 -10.29 -13.26 11.61
CA GLY A 24 -10.59 -12.44 12.79
C GLY A 24 -10.62 -13.20 14.11
N THR A 25 -9.96 -14.37 14.18
CA THR A 25 -10.01 -15.24 15.38
C THR A 25 -8.78 -15.11 16.27
N GLY A 26 -7.76 -14.36 15.83
CA GLY A 26 -6.51 -14.14 16.55
C GLY A 26 -5.63 -15.39 16.58
N VAL A 27 -5.77 -16.28 15.60
CA VAL A 27 -4.92 -17.47 15.47
C VAL A 27 -3.56 -17.10 14.90
N LEU A 28 -2.52 -17.90 15.21
CA LEU A 28 -1.13 -17.57 14.90
C LEU A 28 -0.86 -17.34 13.39
N ASN A 29 -1.55 -18.06 12.51
CA ASN A 29 -1.35 -17.98 11.06
C ASN A 29 -2.34 -17.02 10.37
N GLU A 30 -3.09 -16.22 11.13
CA GLU A 30 -4.02 -15.29 10.52
C GLU A 30 -3.26 -14.19 9.74
N PRO A 31 -3.68 -13.88 8.50
CA PRO A 31 -3.12 -12.76 7.76
C PRO A 31 -3.18 -11.46 8.55
N LEU A 32 -2.05 -10.75 8.63
CA LEU A 32 -2.00 -9.49 9.37
C LEU A 32 -2.58 -8.35 8.52
N ASP A 33 -3.76 -7.87 8.88
CA ASP A 33 -4.38 -6.70 8.26
C ASP A 33 -4.01 -5.41 9.01
N ILE A 34 -3.14 -4.60 8.42
CA ILE A 34 -2.67 -3.32 8.99
C ILE A 34 -3.80 -2.28 9.05
N SER A 35 -4.86 -2.41 8.25
CA SER A 35 -5.96 -1.42 8.23
C SER A 35 -6.70 -1.31 9.56
N ALA A 36 -6.64 -2.35 10.40
CA ALA A 36 -7.19 -2.32 11.75
C ALA A 36 -6.56 -1.21 12.59
N ASP A 37 -5.25 -0.99 12.47
CA ASP A 37 -4.53 0.03 13.25
C ASP A 37 -4.97 1.46 12.88
N TYR A 38 -5.41 1.67 11.63
CA TYR A 38 -5.95 2.93 11.11
C TYR A 38 -7.42 3.18 11.49
N SER A 39 -8.04 2.24 12.21
CA SER A 39 -9.40 2.36 12.74
C SER A 39 -9.48 2.34 14.28
N ASP A 40 -8.36 2.07 14.96
CA ASP A 40 -8.30 2.02 16.42
C ASP A 40 -8.27 3.43 17.03
N PHE A 41 -9.29 3.75 17.82
CA PHE A 41 -9.43 5.02 18.54
C PHE A 41 -8.32 5.30 19.55
N LYS A 42 -7.55 4.28 19.94
CA LYS A 42 -6.44 4.43 20.87
C LYS A 42 -5.19 4.98 20.17
N ASN A 43 -5.07 4.81 18.86
CA ASN A 43 -3.88 5.18 18.11
C ASN A 43 -3.82 6.69 17.85
N THR A 44 -2.60 7.22 17.81
CA THR A 44 -2.34 8.63 17.47
C THR A 44 -1.94 8.72 16.00
N PHE A 45 -2.52 9.67 15.26
CA PHE A 45 -2.23 9.92 13.85
C PHE A 45 -1.29 11.10 13.71
N TYR A 46 -0.44 11.04 12.71
CA TYR A 46 0.49 12.11 12.34
C TYR A 46 0.34 12.35 10.84
N LEU A 47 -0.30 13.45 10.48
CA LEU A 47 -0.63 13.77 9.09
C LEU A 47 0.49 14.62 8.48
N ALA A 48 0.91 14.28 7.26
CA ALA A 48 1.90 15.04 6.51
C ALA A 48 1.28 16.39 6.07
N GLU A 49 1.97 17.50 6.37
CA GLU A 49 1.45 18.85 6.16
C GLU A 49 2.33 19.69 5.24
N ASP A 50 3.46 20.19 5.74
CA ASP A 50 4.32 21.14 5.01
C ASP A 50 5.72 20.55 4.79
N LEU A 51 6.35 20.89 3.66
CA LEU A 51 7.77 20.64 3.40
C LEU A 51 8.58 21.78 4.02
N THR A 52 9.23 21.52 5.15
CA THR A 52 9.94 22.56 5.92
C THR A 52 11.34 22.85 5.39
N SER A 53 11.94 21.88 4.71
CA SER A 53 13.20 22.04 4.01
C SER A 53 13.29 21.09 2.81
N PHE A 54 14.00 21.50 1.77
CA PHE A 54 14.27 20.64 0.62
C PHE A 54 15.50 21.13 -0.15
N ASP A 55 16.43 20.23 -0.39
CA ASP A 55 17.60 20.44 -1.23
C ASP A 55 17.38 19.76 -2.60
N PRO A 56 17.14 20.54 -3.68
CA PRO A 56 16.88 19.97 -4.99
C PRO A 56 18.10 19.29 -5.63
N ALA A 57 19.32 19.54 -5.13
CA ALA A 57 20.52 18.88 -5.63
C ALA A 57 20.70 17.47 -5.08
N THR A 58 20.06 17.15 -3.94
CA THR A 58 20.09 15.80 -3.36
C THR A 58 18.72 15.14 -3.35
N GLY A 59 17.65 15.89 -3.63
CA GLY A 59 16.28 15.44 -3.53
C GLY A 59 15.82 15.20 -2.09
N LYS A 60 16.57 15.66 -1.09
CA LYS A 60 16.31 15.40 0.34
C LYS A 60 15.68 16.60 1.00
N GLY A 61 14.75 16.35 1.92
CA GLY A 61 14.05 17.37 2.67
C GLY A 61 13.45 16.83 3.95
N THR A 62 12.56 17.63 4.51
CA THR A 62 11.90 17.33 5.78
C THR A 62 10.44 17.72 5.70
N ILE A 63 9.55 16.82 6.10
CA ILE A 63 8.12 17.07 6.16
C ILE A 63 7.73 17.28 7.64
N GLN A 64 6.97 18.33 7.91
CA GLN A 64 6.30 18.49 9.19
C GLN A 64 5.06 17.60 9.24
N PHE A 65 4.97 16.81 10.30
CA PHE A 65 3.78 16.03 10.62
C PHE A 65 3.02 16.65 11.78
N LYS A 66 1.72 16.84 11.64
CA LYS A 66 0.86 17.33 12.72
C LYS A 66 0.12 16.19 13.38
N ARG A 67 0.01 16.26 14.71
CA ARG A 67 -0.62 15.22 15.53
C ARG A 67 -2.14 15.37 15.52
N TYR A 68 -2.83 14.25 15.34
CA TYR A 68 -4.28 14.12 15.40
C TYR A 68 -4.68 12.92 16.25
N ASN A 69 -5.83 13.04 16.92
CA ASN A 69 -6.47 11.90 17.56
C ASN A 69 -7.84 11.66 16.92
N PRO A 70 -8.26 10.39 16.78
CA PRO A 70 -9.61 10.08 16.39
C PRO A 70 -10.59 10.56 17.48
N ALA A 71 -11.63 11.25 17.05
CA ALA A 71 -12.71 11.75 17.88
C ALA A 71 -14.05 11.41 17.22
N THR A 72 -15.07 11.24 18.03
CA THR A 72 -16.43 11.09 17.52
C THR A 72 -16.97 12.46 17.13
N ALA A 73 -17.54 12.54 15.93
CA ALA A 73 -18.26 13.71 15.44
C ALA A 73 -19.71 13.32 15.17
N GLN A 74 -20.63 14.01 15.84
CA GLN A 74 -22.07 13.86 15.55
C GLN A 74 -22.44 14.77 14.38
N ALA A 75 -23.09 14.19 13.38
CA ALA A 75 -23.61 14.89 12.21
C ALA A 75 -25.05 14.41 11.97
N PHE A 76 -26.04 15.24 12.31
CA PHE A 76 -27.45 14.85 12.34
C PHE A 76 -27.67 13.60 13.21
N ASP A 77 -28.36 12.58 12.70
CA ASP A 77 -28.60 11.31 13.37
C ASP A 77 -27.46 10.29 13.17
N ASN A 78 -26.28 10.74 12.75
CA ASN A 78 -25.11 9.89 12.48
C ASN A 78 -23.93 10.28 13.39
N MET A 79 -23.14 9.28 13.80
CA MET A 79 -21.88 9.47 14.51
C MET A 79 -20.74 8.88 13.67
N LEU A 80 -19.79 9.73 13.30
CA LEU A 80 -18.64 9.37 12.47
C LEU A 80 -17.33 9.55 13.24
N VAL A 81 -16.29 8.85 12.81
CA VAL A 81 -14.93 9.11 13.27
C VAL A 81 -14.36 10.28 12.49
N ARG A 82 -13.76 11.26 13.17
CA ARG A 82 -12.98 12.32 12.55
C ARG A 82 -11.63 12.46 13.24
N LEU A 83 -10.63 12.88 12.49
CA LEU A 83 -9.34 13.27 13.05
C LEU A 83 -9.40 14.72 13.50
N ASN A 84 -9.19 14.95 14.80
CA ASN A 84 -9.08 16.29 15.36
C ASN A 84 -7.62 16.59 15.73
N PRO A 85 -7.14 17.84 15.51
CA PRO A 85 -5.81 18.23 15.97
C PRO A 85 -5.63 17.94 17.46
N ALA A 86 -4.53 17.29 17.81
CA ALA A 86 -4.22 16.91 19.17
C ALA A 86 -3.00 17.68 19.68
N GLN A 87 -3.09 18.19 20.90
CA GLN A 87 -1.94 18.79 21.57
C GLN A 87 -0.98 17.70 22.05
N ALA A 88 0.32 18.03 22.10
CA ALA A 88 1.30 17.16 22.76
C ALA A 88 0.97 17.01 24.24
N ASN A 89 1.05 15.77 24.72
CA ASN A 89 0.85 15.42 26.13
C ASN A 89 2.12 14.83 26.76
N GLU A 90 3.21 14.76 26.00
CA GLU A 90 4.50 14.23 26.43
C GLU A 90 5.26 15.24 27.31
N PHE A 91 5.89 14.73 28.36
CA PHE A 91 6.73 15.50 29.30
C PHE A 91 8.12 14.84 29.39
N PRO A 92 9.22 15.61 29.38
CA PRO A 92 9.28 17.07 29.25
C PRO A 92 9.02 17.53 27.80
N SER A 93 8.28 18.63 27.64
CA SER A 93 7.89 19.16 26.32
C SER A 93 9.07 19.63 25.45
N THR A 94 10.26 19.77 26.04
CA THR A 94 11.51 20.09 25.33
C THR A 94 12.14 18.90 24.61
N GLU A 95 11.79 17.67 24.99
CA GLU A 95 12.37 16.46 24.40
C GLU A 95 11.49 15.83 23.31
N TYR A 96 10.19 16.16 23.29
CA TYR A 96 9.21 15.57 22.38
C TYR A 96 8.50 16.65 21.58
N ALA A 97 8.81 16.74 20.28
CA ALA A 97 8.17 17.69 19.40
C ALA A 97 6.68 17.38 19.21
N ALA A 98 5.82 18.39 19.36
CA ALA A 98 4.38 18.27 19.14
C ALA A 98 4.01 18.05 17.66
N SER A 99 4.79 18.67 16.77
CA SER A 99 4.71 18.48 15.32
C SER A 99 6.10 18.07 14.85
N PRO A 100 6.39 16.76 14.85
CA PRO A 100 7.72 16.28 14.49
C PRO A 100 8.00 16.54 13.01
N GLU A 101 9.26 16.77 12.73
CA GLU A 101 9.81 16.99 11.40
C GLU A 101 10.63 15.77 11.02
N HIS A 102 10.22 15.07 9.95
CA HIS A 102 10.84 13.81 9.57
C HIS A 102 11.41 13.81 8.17
N PRO A 103 12.45 12.99 7.91
CA PRO A 103 13.08 12.91 6.61
C PRO A 103 12.12 12.54 5.47
N PHE A 104 12.27 13.25 4.36
CA PHE A 104 11.67 12.96 3.08
C PHE A 104 12.74 12.98 2.00
N SER A 105 12.62 12.11 1.00
CA SER A 105 13.43 12.24 -0.21
C SER A 105 12.72 11.77 -1.45
N ILE A 106 13.03 12.42 -2.56
CA ILE A 106 12.76 11.95 -3.91
C ILE A 106 14.09 11.58 -4.57
N GLU A 107 14.21 10.37 -5.06
CA GLU A 107 15.37 9.88 -5.81
C GLU A 107 14.90 9.48 -7.22
N PHE A 108 15.73 9.69 -8.23
CA PHE A 108 15.41 9.32 -9.61
C PHE A 108 16.24 8.11 -10.00
N VAL A 109 15.58 6.99 -10.25
CA VAL A 109 16.21 5.70 -10.58
C VAL A 109 16.54 5.62 -12.07
N SER A 110 15.60 6.09 -12.89
CA SER A 110 15.72 6.19 -14.34
C SER A 110 14.94 7.41 -14.83
N GLY A 111 14.89 7.64 -16.14
CA GLY A 111 14.08 8.72 -16.72
C GLY A 111 12.57 8.57 -16.46
N ARG A 112 12.08 7.40 -16.05
CA ARG A 112 10.65 7.14 -15.81
C ARG A 112 10.34 6.54 -14.44
N THR A 113 11.37 6.30 -13.63
CA THR A 113 11.23 5.67 -12.32
C THR A 113 11.72 6.61 -11.23
N ILE A 114 10.83 6.91 -10.30
CA ILE A 114 11.04 7.78 -9.16
C ILE A 114 10.95 6.92 -7.90
N ARG A 115 11.75 7.21 -6.89
CA ARG A 115 11.67 6.60 -5.57
C ARG A 115 11.35 7.66 -4.53
N ILE A 116 10.27 7.46 -3.79
CA ILE A 116 9.78 8.35 -2.73
C ILE A 116 10.06 7.66 -1.41
N ARG A 117 10.78 8.34 -0.52
CA ARG A 117 11.07 7.84 0.83
C ARG A 117 10.61 8.82 1.88
N VAL A 118 9.99 8.30 2.93
CA VAL A 118 9.57 9.08 4.10
C VAL A 118 9.84 8.23 5.33
N ALA A 119 10.38 8.82 6.40
CA ALA A 119 10.49 8.13 7.68
C ALA A 119 9.50 8.74 8.67
N SER A 120 9.02 7.95 9.62
CA SER A 120 8.19 8.44 10.74
C SER A 120 9.02 8.83 11.96
N GLY A 121 10.36 8.80 11.87
CA GLY A 121 11.29 9.10 12.96
C GLY A 121 12.76 8.93 12.56
N PRO A 122 13.70 9.14 13.52
CA PRO A 122 15.11 8.85 13.31
C PRO A 122 15.32 7.36 13.04
N GLN A 123 16.02 7.07 11.95
CA GLN A 123 16.34 5.70 11.57
C GLN A 123 17.64 5.26 12.25
N MET A 124 17.49 4.31 13.19
CA MET A 124 18.59 3.84 14.05
C MET A 124 19.22 2.54 13.56
N HIS A 125 18.57 1.87 12.62
CA HIS A 125 19.11 0.67 11.98
C HIS A 125 20.05 1.06 10.83
N LYS A 126 21.00 0.19 10.51
CA LYS A 126 21.88 0.42 9.36
C LYS A 126 21.10 0.08 8.10
N SER A 127 21.25 0.89 7.06
CA SER A 127 20.77 0.52 5.72
C SER A 127 21.47 -0.77 5.29
N GLU A 128 20.70 -1.82 5.05
CA GLU A 128 21.19 -3.10 4.54
C GLU A 128 20.88 -3.22 3.04
N GLU A 129 21.57 -4.16 2.38
CA GLU A 129 21.25 -4.52 1.00
C GLU A 129 19.86 -5.19 0.94
N SER A 130 19.03 -4.75 -0.01
CA SER A 130 17.71 -5.33 -0.21
C SER A 130 17.77 -6.62 -1.01
N LEU A 131 17.13 -7.67 -0.50
CA LEU A 131 16.95 -8.94 -1.22
C LEU A 131 15.96 -8.83 -2.40
N MET A 132 15.17 -7.75 -2.47
CA MET A 132 14.22 -7.51 -3.56
C MET A 132 14.84 -6.77 -4.74
N LEU A 133 16.01 -6.16 -4.57
CA LEU A 133 16.67 -5.35 -5.60
C LEU A 133 17.89 -6.07 -6.16
N VAL A 134 18.06 -5.99 -7.48
CA VAL A 134 19.28 -6.45 -8.14
C VAL A 134 20.46 -5.65 -7.59
N ASN A 135 21.54 -6.33 -7.18
CA ASN A 135 22.72 -5.75 -6.52
C ASN A 135 22.44 -5.07 -5.16
N GLY A 136 21.32 -5.39 -4.50
CA GLY A 136 21.05 -4.94 -3.14
C GLY A 136 20.63 -3.47 -2.99
N SER A 137 20.66 -2.67 -4.06
CA SER A 137 20.36 -1.24 -3.99
C SER A 137 19.80 -0.72 -5.32
N ALA A 138 18.97 0.33 -5.25
CA ALA A 138 18.49 1.00 -6.45
C ALA A 138 19.55 1.96 -6.98
N PRO A 139 19.80 2.00 -8.30
CA PRO A 139 20.64 3.03 -8.88
C PRO A 139 19.98 4.40 -8.71
N ILE A 140 20.80 5.45 -8.55
CA ILE A 140 20.33 6.83 -8.53
C ILE A 140 20.97 7.54 -9.72
N ASN A 141 20.14 8.04 -10.63
CA ASN A 141 20.55 8.76 -11.83
C ASN A 141 19.75 10.05 -12.02
N MET A 142 20.10 11.05 -11.23
CA MET A 142 19.47 12.37 -11.27
C MET A 142 19.67 13.11 -12.59
N SER A 143 20.68 12.74 -13.40
CA SER A 143 20.95 13.39 -14.70
C SER A 143 19.85 13.16 -15.75
N THR A 144 18.96 12.21 -15.52
CA THR A 144 17.82 11.92 -16.41
C THR A 144 16.63 12.86 -16.22
N TRP A 145 16.68 13.71 -15.19
CA TRP A 145 15.62 14.67 -14.85
C TRP A 145 16.18 16.09 -14.75
N ASN A 146 15.49 17.04 -15.38
CA ASN A 146 15.82 18.45 -15.31
C ASN A 146 15.04 19.12 -14.19
N TYR A 147 15.75 19.80 -13.29
CA TYR A 147 15.16 20.54 -12.18
C TYR A 147 14.81 21.98 -12.58
N ALA A 148 13.65 22.46 -12.11
CA ALA A 148 13.28 23.86 -12.09
C ALA A 148 12.62 24.23 -10.75
N LYS A 149 12.91 25.43 -10.24
CA LYS A 149 12.18 26.01 -9.11
C LYS A 149 10.87 26.61 -9.64
N THR A 150 9.77 26.37 -8.95
CA THR A 150 8.46 26.97 -9.25
C THR A 150 8.02 27.86 -8.08
N ASP A 151 6.97 28.65 -8.28
CA ASP A 151 6.39 29.48 -7.23
C ASP A 151 5.79 28.63 -6.08
N GLU A 152 5.34 27.42 -6.41
CA GLU A 152 4.66 26.50 -5.48
C GLU A 152 5.63 25.48 -4.83
N GLY A 153 6.82 25.27 -5.41
CA GLY A 153 7.81 24.32 -4.89
C GLY A 153 8.91 23.93 -5.88
N HIS A 154 9.01 22.65 -6.22
CA HIS A 154 10.12 22.03 -6.94
C HIS A 154 9.62 21.13 -8.05
N GLU A 155 10.06 21.38 -9.29
CA GLU A 155 9.65 20.60 -10.45
C GLU A 155 10.85 19.84 -11.03
N TYR A 156 10.60 18.58 -11.39
CA TYR A 156 11.53 17.74 -12.12
C TYR A 156 10.83 17.22 -13.38
N THR A 157 11.50 17.34 -14.53
CA THR A 157 10.94 16.90 -15.81
C THR A 157 11.90 15.97 -16.55
N SER A 158 11.38 14.87 -17.09
CA SER A 158 12.09 13.97 -18.00
C SER A 158 11.36 13.88 -19.34
N GLN A 159 11.87 13.07 -20.26
CA GLN A 159 11.17 12.77 -21.52
C GLN A 159 9.87 11.96 -21.35
N TYR A 160 9.66 11.34 -20.18
CA TYR A 160 8.53 10.43 -19.93
C TYR A 160 7.47 11.02 -19.01
N GLY A 161 7.81 12.04 -18.22
CA GLY A 161 6.87 12.64 -17.29
C GLY A 161 7.47 13.78 -16.49
N ARG A 162 6.67 14.24 -15.53
CA ARG A 162 6.98 15.38 -14.67
C ARG A 162 6.57 15.06 -13.23
N VAL A 163 7.39 15.49 -12.28
CA VAL A 163 7.07 15.47 -10.86
C VAL A 163 7.10 16.88 -10.32
N LEU A 164 6.01 17.29 -9.66
CA LEU A 164 5.94 18.56 -8.94
C LEU A 164 5.82 18.26 -7.45
N ILE A 165 6.71 18.83 -6.66
CA ILE A 165 6.67 18.79 -5.20
C ILE A 165 6.30 20.19 -4.71
N THR A 166 5.13 20.35 -4.12
CA THR A 166 4.75 21.64 -3.51
C THR A 166 5.24 21.70 -2.07
N GLU A 167 5.43 22.91 -1.54
CA GLU A 167 5.93 23.07 -0.17
C GLU A 167 4.81 23.20 0.88
N LYS A 168 3.75 23.95 0.57
CA LYS A 168 2.70 24.32 1.54
C LYS A 168 1.31 24.37 0.89
N PRO A 169 0.48 23.33 1.05
CA PRO A 169 0.82 22.04 1.66
C PRO A 169 1.84 21.26 0.82
N TRP A 170 2.61 20.39 1.47
CA TRP A 170 3.42 19.39 0.79
C TRP A 170 2.54 18.47 -0.02
N HIS A 171 2.88 18.31 -1.30
CA HIS A 171 2.33 17.27 -2.15
C HIS A 171 3.44 16.72 -3.05
N VAL A 172 3.24 15.51 -3.56
CA VAL A 172 3.96 14.99 -4.72
C VAL A 172 2.94 14.70 -5.82
N TYR A 173 2.97 15.48 -6.89
CA TYR A 173 2.16 15.29 -8.09
C TYR A 173 2.99 14.60 -9.17
N ILE A 174 2.40 13.63 -9.87
CA ILE A 174 3.06 12.87 -10.92
C ILE A 174 2.24 13.00 -12.20
N PHE A 175 2.89 13.39 -13.29
CA PHE A 175 2.28 13.62 -14.60
C PHE A 175 2.97 12.77 -15.68
N ASP A 176 2.23 12.43 -16.73
CA ASP A 176 2.81 11.92 -17.98
C ASP A 176 3.50 13.06 -18.77
N ALA A 177 4.16 12.69 -19.88
CA ALA A 177 4.90 13.62 -20.74
C ALA A 177 3.98 14.68 -21.38
N GLU A 178 2.69 14.36 -21.55
CA GLU A 178 1.68 15.25 -22.09
C GLU A 178 1.08 16.21 -21.04
N GLY A 179 1.51 16.10 -19.78
CA GLY A 179 1.06 16.95 -18.68
C GLY A 179 -0.26 16.53 -18.05
N LYS A 180 -0.78 15.33 -18.36
CA LYS A 180 -1.92 14.75 -17.65
C LYS A 180 -1.46 14.19 -16.31
N GLU A 181 -2.14 14.62 -15.26
CA GLU A 181 -1.90 14.12 -13.90
C GLU A 181 -2.24 12.64 -13.81
N LEU A 182 -1.27 11.83 -13.43
CA LEU A 182 -1.40 10.40 -13.23
C LEU A 182 -1.99 10.12 -11.85
N THR A 183 -1.33 10.66 -10.81
CA THR A 183 -1.76 10.62 -9.41
C THR A 183 -1.03 11.69 -8.60
N GLN A 184 -1.44 11.88 -7.35
CA GLN A 184 -0.84 12.79 -6.38
C GLN A 184 -0.98 12.23 -4.97
N THR A 185 -0.18 12.70 -4.01
CA THR A 185 -0.48 12.49 -2.58
C THR A 185 -1.78 13.18 -2.18
N ILE A 186 -2.45 12.64 -1.15
CA ILE A 186 -3.71 13.17 -0.62
C ILE A 186 -3.50 13.74 0.78
N HIS A 187 -3.97 14.97 0.98
CA HIS A 187 -3.92 15.74 2.21
C HIS A 187 -5.32 16.14 2.67
N MET A 188 -5.45 16.61 3.92
CA MET A 188 -6.75 16.98 4.49
C MET A 188 -7.46 18.09 3.67
N SER A 189 -6.69 18.95 3.00
CA SER A 189 -7.21 19.99 2.10
C SER A 189 -7.89 19.44 0.85
N ASP A 190 -7.51 18.26 0.35
CA ASP A 190 -8.05 17.69 -0.90
C ASP A 190 -9.42 17.04 -0.69
N VAL A 191 -9.73 16.69 0.55
CA VAL A 191 -10.94 15.98 0.95
C VAL A 191 -11.84 16.83 1.85
N SER A 192 -11.61 18.14 1.90
CA SER A 192 -12.39 19.06 2.75
C SER A 192 -13.83 19.26 2.29
N ASN A 193 -14.14 18.92 1.04
CA ASN A 193 -15.46 19.05 0.42
C ASN A 193 -16.35 17.80 0.59
N THR A 194 -15.85 16.73 1.23
CA THR A 194 -16.61 15.52 1.52
C THR A 194 -16.94 15.40 3.00
N TYR A 195 -18.11 14.83 3.31
CA TYR A 195 -18.48 14.47 4.68
C TYR A 195 -17.98 13.10 5.08
N THR A 196 -17.56 12.27 4.10
CA THR A 196 -16.92 10.98 4.36
C THR A 196 -15.55 11.24 4.99
N PRO A 197 -15.27 10.71 6.19
CA PRO A 197 -13.93 10.78 6.76
C PRO A 197 -12.94 10.13 5.80
N VAL A 198 -11.81 10.77 5.52
CA VAL A 198 -10.74 10.17 4.73
C VAL A 198 -9.45 10.42 5.49
N THR A 199 -8.70 9.36 5.77
CA THR A 199 -7.36 9.48 6.33
C THR A 199 -6.41 9.87 5.19
N PRO A 200 -5.73 11.02 5.27
CA PRO A 200 -4.75 11.42 4.26
C PRO A 200 -3.39 10.77 4.53
N PHE A 201 -2.40 11.11 3.70
CA PHE A 201 -1.02 10.67 3.85
C PHE A 201 -0.52 10.90 5.28
N SER A 202 -0.12 9.82 5.94
CA SER A 202 0.15 9.86 7.38
C SER A 202 1.04 8.72 7.85
N TYR A 203 1.36 8.76 9.13
CA TYR A 203 1.72 7.58 9.88
C TYR A 203 0.93 7.55 11.19
N ILE A 204 0.82 6.37 11.78
CA ILE A 204 0.22 6.20 13.10
C ILE A 204 1.26 5.78 14.12
N ARG A 205 0.99 6.04 15.39
CA ARG A 205 1.70 5.47 16.52
C ARG A 205 0.72 4.64 17.34
N ARG A 206 1.00 3.34 17.47
CA ARG A 206 0.15 2.43 18.24
C ARG A 206 0.24 2.71 19.73
N ALA A 207 -0.89 2.75 20.41
CA ALA A 207 -0.91 2.97 21.87
C ALA A 207 -0.43 1.75 22.66
N SER A 208 -0.55 0.54 22.10
CA SER A 208 -0.20 -0.71 22.76
C SER A 208 1.31 -0.89 22.94
N ASP A 209 2.11 -0.50 21.95
CA ASP A 209 3.54 -0.82 21.87
C ASP A 209 4.40 0.31 21.29
N TYR A 210 3.83 1.48 20.98
CA TYR A 210 4.51 2.65 20.41
C TYR A 210 5.15 2.43 19.03
N SER A 211 4.92 1.29 18.40
CA SER A 211 5.35 1.06 17.02
C SER A 211 4.60 2.00 16.06
N ARG A 212 5.19 2.20 14.89
CA ARG A 212 4.71 3.10 13.87
C ARG A 212 4.46 2.34 12.58
N SER A 213 3.45 2.78 11.85
CA SER A 213 3.08 2.26 10.54
C SER A 213 2.82 3.45 9.64
N MET A 214 3.28 3.41 8.39
CA MET A 214 3.06 4.44 7.37
C MET A 214 1.78 4.17 6.58
N ASP A 215 1.10 5.22 6.13
CA ASP A 215 0.01 5.17 5.15
C ASP A 215 0.28 6.17 4.05
N ALA A 216 0.71 5.65 2.90
CA ALA A 216 0.88 6.44 1.70
C ALA A 216 -0.43 6.48 0.93
N VAL A 217 -1.07 7.65 0.94
CA VAL A 217 -2.37 7.86 0.31
C VAL A 217 -2.20 8.61 -1.00
N LEU A 218 -2.55 7.95 -2.09
CA LEU A 218 -2.52 8.50 -3.45
C LEU A 218 -3.92 8.71 -4.00
N SER A 219 -4.09 9.69 -4.88
CA SER A 219 -5.38 9.95 -5.53
C SER A 219 -5.73 8.84 -6.52
N LEU A 220 -7.01 8.48 -6.58
CA LEU A 220 -7.59 7.69 -7.66
C LEU A 220 -8.57 8.55 -8.46
N LYS A 221 -8.54 8.45 -9.78
CA LYS A 221 -9.44 9.19 -10.66
C LYS A 221 -10.64 8.33 -11.10
N PRO A 222 -11.76 8.92 -11.53
CA PRO A 222 -12.88 8.17 -12.09
C PRO A 222 -12.45 7.31 -13.30
N GLY A 223 -12.97 6.09 -13.39
CA GLY A 223 -12.69 5.16 -14.50
C GLY A 223 -11.32 4.48 -14.45
N GLU A 224 -10.48 4.80 -13.48
CA GLU A 224 -9.19 4.16 -13.28
C GLU A 224 -9.33 2.71 -12.77
N LYS A 225 -8.48 1.84 -13.30
CA LYS A 225 -8.42 0.42 -13.03
C LYS A 225 -7.04 0.08 -12.49
N ILE A 226 -7.00 -0.81 -11.51
CA ILE A 226 -5.79 -1.22 -10.81
C ILE A 226 -5.57 -2.72 -11.01
N PHE A 227 -4.32 -3.12 -11.27
CA PHE A 227 -3.93 -4.51 -11.53
C PHE A 227 -2.65 -4.87 -10.76
N GLY A 228 -2.41 -6.14 -10.49
CA GLY A 228 -1.21 -6.62 -9.81
C GLY A 228 -1.51 -7.22 -8.45
N MET A 229 -0.68 -6.90 -7.46
CA MET A 229 -0.69 -7.45 -6.09
C MET A 229 -0.30 -8.94 -6.00
N GLY A 230 0.51 -9.42 -6.93
CA GLY A 230 0.97 -10.81 -6.98
C GLY A 230 -0.10 -11.79 -7.43
N GLU A 231 -0.09 -13.00 -6.86
CA GLU A 231 -1.04 -14.08 -7.16
C GLU A 231 -2.35 -13.89 -6.36
N SER A 232 -3.00 -12.73 -6.52
CA SER A 232 -4.26 -12.44 -5.85
C SER A 232 -5.45 -13.08 -6.59
N PHE A 233 -6.22 -13.93 -5.90
CA PHE A 233 -7.42 -14.59 -6.42
C PHE A 233 -8.68 -13.72 -6.45
N GLN A 234 -8.60 -12.47 -5.99
CA GLN A 234 -9.68 -11.48 -6.12
C GLN A 234 -9.85 -11.01 -7.59
N SER A 235 -10.74 -10.06 -7.86
CA SER A 235 -11.04 -9.60 -9.22
C SER A 235 -9.78 -9.14 -9.95
N PHE A 236 -9.74 -9.28 -11.28
CA PHE A 236 -8.57 -8.82 -12.05
C PHE A 236 -8.34 -7.31 -11.89
N ASN A 237 -9.41 -6.52 -11.93
CA ASN A 237 -9.38 -5.10 -11.57
C ASN A 237 -9.61 -4.96 -10.06
N LYS A 238 -8.58 -4.52 -9.32
CA LYS A 238 -8.59 -4.35 -7.87
C LYS A 238 -9.30 -3.07 -7.40
N ARG A 239 -9.80 -2.24 -8.32
CA ARG A 239 -10.53 -1.01 -7.95
C ARG A 239 -11.75 -1.35 -7.09
N GLY A 240 -11.85 -0.73 -5.91
CA GLY A 240 -12.90 -0.99 -4.93
C GLY A 240 -12.64 -2.20 -4.02
N GLU A 241 -11.48 -2.86 -4.14
CA GLU A 241 -11.07 -3.97 -3.30
C GLU A 241 -10.04 -3.51 -2.25
N ARG A 242 -9.93 -4.32 -1.20
CA ARG A 242 -8.85 -4.23 -0.22
C ARG A 242 -8.02 -5.50 -0.34
N VAL A 243 -6.71 -5.36 -0.41
CA VAL A 243 -5.79 -6.46 -0.61
C VAL A 243 -4.80 -6.50 0.54
N VAL A 244 -4.79 -7.60 1.28
CA VAL A 244 -3.83 -7.86 2.36
C VAL A 244 -2.66 -8.63 1.77
N LEU A 245 -1.47 -8.04 1.83
CA LEU A 245 -0.22 -8.67 1.42
C LEU A 245 0.41 -9.37 2.61
N TRP A 246 0.04 -10.63 2.75
CA TRP A 246 0.59 -11.54 3.73
C TRP A 246 0.67 -12.93 3.10
N THR A 247 1.80 -13.61 3.28
CA THR A 247 1.95 -14.96 2.74
C THR A 247 1.15 -15.91 3.62
N ASP A 248 0.14 -16.53 3.04
CA ASP A 248 -0.76 -17.46 3.72
C ASP A 248 -0.85 -18.79 2.95
N ASP A 249 -1.05 -19.88 3.68
CA ASP A 249 -1.51 -21.12 3.05
C ASP A 249 -3.01 -20.99 2.78
N ALA A 250 -3.33 -20.45 1.61
CA ALA A 250 -4.70 -20.11 1.24
C ALA A 250 -5.63 -21.33 1.15
N ASN A 251 -5.10 -22.57 1.17
CA ASN A 251 -5.87 -23.81 1.06
C ASN A 251 -6.87 -23.83 -0.11
N GLY A 252 -6.58 -23.12 -1.20
CA GLY A 252 -7.46 -22.97 -2.34
C GLY A 252 -7.25 -21.66 -3.11
N VAL A 253 -8.11 -21.44 -4.11
CA VAL A 253 -8.07 -20.27 -5.01
C VAL A 253 -9.39 -19.49 -5.02
N GLN A 254 -10.21 -19.69 -3.98
CA GLN A 254 -11.58 -19.17 -3.89
C GLN A 254 -11.78 -18.22 -2.70
N ASN A 255 -10.69 -17.76 -2.09
CA ASN A 255 -10.69 -16.79 -1.00
C ASN A 255 -9.72 -15.64 -1.32
N GLU A 256 -9.66 -14.66 -0.43
CA GLU A 256 -8.86 -13.45 -0.62
C GLU A 256 -7.39 -13.58 -0.18
N THR A 257 -7.03 -14.65 0.53
CA THR A 257 -5.65 -14.89 0.96
C THR A 257 -4.82 -15.43 -0.20
N MET A 258 -3.49 -15.36 -0.09
CA MET A 258 -2.63 -15.65 -1.23
C MET A 258 -1.30 -16.27 -0.81
N TYR A 259 -0.81 -17.17 -1.66
CA TYR A 259 0.49 -17.82 -1.49
C TYR A 259 1.66 -16.89 -1.86
N LYS A 260 1.43 -15.93 -2.78
CA LYS A 260 2.49 -15.12 -3.38
C LYS A 260 2.10 -13.64 -3.44
N PRO A 261 2.03 -12.95 -2.30
CA PRO A 261 1.84 -11.50 -2.28
C PRO A 261 3.05 -10.82 -2.91
N ILE A 262 2.82 -9.93 -3.87
CA ILE A 262 3.86 -9.07 -4.43
C ILE A 262 3.41 -7.62 -4.27
N PRO A 263 4.19 -6.76 -3.59
CA PRO A 263 3.80 -5.40 -3.26
C PRO A 263 3.97 -4.45 -4.45
N PHE A 264 3.36 -4.79 -5.59
CA PHE A 264 3.43 -4.04 -6.83
C PHE A 264 2.09 -4.01 -7.54
N TYR A 265 1.67 -2.84 -7.98
CA TYR A 265 0.47 -2.66 -8.81
C TYR A 265 0.72 -1.71 -9.98
N MET A 266 -0.18 -1.78 -10.96
CA MET A 266 -0.22 -0.90 -12.13
C MET A 266 -1.61 -0.30 -12.27
N SER A 267 -1.64 0.96 -12.68
CA SER A 267 -2.84 1.69 -13.05
C SER A 267 -2.95 1.82 -14.57
N ASN A 268 -4.16 1.70 -15.11
CA ASN A 268 -4.41 2.00 -16.52
C ASN A 268 -4.25 3.49 -16.88
N ARG A 269 -3.96 4.36 -15.90
CA ARG A 269 -3.68 5.77 -16.15
C ARG A 269 -2.28 6.03 -16.70
N GLY A 270 -1.38 5.05 -16.63
CA GLY A 270 0.00 5.15 -17.11
C GLY A 270 1.05 5.21 -15.99
N TYR A 271 0.77 4.58 -14.83
CA TYR A 271 1.76 4.47 -13.77
C TYR A 271 1.69 3.13 -13.04
N GLY A 272 2.77 2.74 -12.37
CA GLY A 272 2.79 1.63 -11.42
C GLY A 272 3.51 2.02 -10.14
N VAL A 273 3.27 1.27 -9.07
CA VAL A 273 3.90 1.49 -7.77
C VAL A 273 4.38 0.16 -7.21
N PHE A 274 5.65 0.12 -6.80
CA PHE A 274 6.24 -0.95 -6.01
C PHE A 274 6.50 -0.42 -4.60
N MET A 275 5.86 -1.02 -3.60
CA MET A 275 6.09 -0.74 -2.18
C MET A 275 7.24 -1.64 -1.73
N HIS A 276 8.43 -1.05 -1.55
CA HIS A 276 9.67 -1.76 -1.29
C HIS A 276 9.79 -2.15 0.19
N HIS A 277 8.87 -3.01 0.65
CA HIS A 277 8.85 -3.52 2.02
C HIS A 277 8.55 -5.02 2.05
N THR A 278 9.11 -5.71 3.04
CA THR A 278 8.77 -7.09 3.40
C THR A 278 7.82 -7.17 4.60
N SER A 279 7.56 -6.03 5.24
CA SER A 279 6.59 -5.93 6.33
C SER A 279 5.17 -6.19 5.80
N PRO A 280 4.24 -6.56 6.68
CA PRO A 280 2.83 -6.66 6.30
C PRO A 280 2.31 -5.34 5.72
N ILE A 281 1.59 -5.44 4.60
CA ILE A 281 0.97 -4.31 3.91
C ILE A 281 -0.50 -4.60 3.67
N THR A 282 -1.36 -3.64 3.94
CA THR A 282 -2.75 -3.64 3.46
C THR A 282 -2.94 -2.49 2.48
N VAL A 283 -3.49 -2.76 1.30
CA VAL A 283 -3.81 -1.72 0.32
C VAL A 283 -5.33 -1.63 0.11
N ASP A 284 -5.89 -0.44 0.27
CA ASP A 284 -7.31 -0.14 -0.01
C ASP A 284 -7.41 0.68 -1.31
N PHE A 285 -7.83 0.05 -2.40
CA PHE A 285 -7.94 0.67 -3.73
C PHE A 285 -9.28 1.39 -3.91
N GLY A 286 -9.63 2.24 -2.96
CA GLY A 286 -10.87 3.01 -2.97
C GLY A 286 -12.11 2.17 -2.64
N LYS A 287 -11.95 1.14 -1.81
CA LYS A 287 -13.05 0.36 -1.22
C LYS A 287 -13.84 1.22 -0.25
N TYR A 288 -13.15 1.98 0.61
CA TYR A 288 -13.82 2.88 1.57
C TYR A 288 -14.21 4.22 0.94
N PHE A 289 -13.28 4.86 0.23
CA PHE A 289 -13.54 6.10 -0.49
C PHE A 289 -12.95 6.03 -1.90
N SER A 290 -13.82 6.06 -2.92
CA SER A 290 -13.44 5.76 -4.30
C SER A 290 -12.35 6.66 -4.89
N GLY A 291 -12.10 7.84 -4.32
CA GLY A 291 -11.11 8.81 -4.80
C GLY A 291 -9.70 8.64 -4.24
N VAL A 292 -9.46 7.64 -3.37
CA VAL A 292 -8.14 7.42 -2.75
C VAL A 292 -7.70 5.97 -2.83
N ASN A 293 -6.39 5.78 -2.95
CA ASN A 293 -5.67 4.54 -2.74
C ASN A 293 -4.83 4.69 -1.47
N SER A 294 -5.10 3.91 -0.44
CA SER A 294 -4.35 3.94 0.83
C SER A 294 -3.47 2.70 0.94
N MET A 295 -2.17 2.91 1.05
CA MET A 295 -1.15 1.88 1.17
C MET A 295 -0.62 1.88 2.60
N MET A 296 -1.23 1.04 3.44
CA MET A 296 -0.96 0.93 4.86
C MET A 296 0.17 -0.08 5.06
N ILE A 297 1.35 0.41 5.42
CA ILE A 297 2.60 -0.36 5.54
C ILE A 297 2.93 -0.49 7.02
N GLY A 298 3.07 -1.73 7.50
CA GLY A 298 3.42 -2.05 8.88
C GLY A 298 4.91 -1.82 9.19
N ASP A 299 5.42 -0.65 8.81
CA ASP A 299 6.81 -0.24 8.92
C ASP A 299 6.90 1.25 9.30
N ASP A 300 8.00 1.65 9.94
CA ASP A 300 8.22 3.02 10.37
C ASP A 300 8.89 3.90 9.29
N GLU A 301 9.24 3.28 8.16
CA GLU A 301 9.65 3.88 6.91
C GLU A 301 8.64 3.61 5.80
N LEU A 302 8.66 4.49 4.81
CA LEU A 302 8.00 4.34 3.52
C LEU A 302 9.07 4.39 2.44
N ASP A 303 9.06 3.42 1.54
CA ASP A 303 9.91 3.35 0.36
C ASP A 303 9.09 2.90 -0.85
N LEU A 304 8.73 3.85 -1.71
CA LEU A 304 7.90 3.61 -2.88
C LEU A 304 8.67 3.88 -4.15
N PHE A 305 8.67 2.93 -5.07
CA PHE A 305 9.06 3.18 -6.46
C PHE A 305 7.81 3.45 -7.28
N VAL A 306 7.79 4.57 -8.01
CA VAL A 306 6.73 4.94 -8.94
C VAL A 306 7.29 4.93 -10.35
N PHE A 307 6.63 4.17 -11.23
CA PHE A 307 6.99 3.98 -12.63
C PHE A 307 6.01 4.73 -13.51
N ILE A 308 6.49 5.49 -14.49
CA ILE A 308 5.67 6.22 -15.47
C ILE A 308 5.74 5.51 -16.82
N GLY A 309 4.59 5.27 -17.44
CA GLY A 309 4.51 4.73 -18.80
C GLY A 309 3.39 3.71 -18.99
N ASP A 310 3.41 3.02 -20.12
CA ASP A 310 2.46 1.95 -20.39
C ASP A 310 2.80 0.68 -19.58
N PRO A 311 1.86 -0.27 -19.41
CA PRO A 311 2.09 -1.47 -18.60
C PRO A 311 3.35 -2.28 -18.95
N LYS A 312 3.76 -2.27 -20.22
CA LYS A 312 5.01 -2.94 -20.65
C LYS A 312 6.25 -2.22 -20.16
N ASP A 313 6.28 -0.90 -20.29
CA ASP A 313 7.36 -0.05 -19.80
C ASP A 313 7.51 -0.16 -18.29
N ILE A 314 6.38 -0.13 -17.58
CA ILE A 314 6.33 -0.26 -16.13
C ILE A 314 6.88 -1.62 -15.68
N LEU A 315 6.46 -2.72 -16.32
CA LEU A 315 6.99 -4.05 -16.00
C LEU A 315 8.47 -4.19 -16.34
N ASP A 316 8.93 -3.57 -17.42
CA ASP A 316 10.33 -3.60 -17.83
C ASP A 316 11.22 -2.90 -16.78
N GLU A 317 10.83 -1.71 -16.32
CA GLU A 317 11.55 -1.00 -15.24
C GLU A 317 11.49 -1.76 -13.91
N TYR A 318 10.31 -2.27 -13.53
CA TYR A 318 10.15 -3.04 -12.30
C TYR A 318 11.06 -4.28 -12.28
N THR A 319 11.14 -5.00 -13.39
CA THR A 319 11.98 -6.21 -13.50
C THR A 319 13.46 -5.90 -13.75
N GLU A 320 13.81 -4.71 -14.23
CA GLU A 320 15.20 -4.25 -14.22
C GLU A 320 15.68 -4.01 -12.78
N LEU A 321 14.80 -3.47 -11.93
CA LEU A 321 15.08 -3.27 -10.50
C LEU A 321 15.08 -4.56 -9.69
N THR A 322 14.13 -5.46 -9.95
CA THR A 322 13.89 -6.65 -9.09
C THR A 322 14.39 -7.96 -9.67
N GLY A 323 14.84 -7.95 -10.92
CA GLY A 323 15.41 -9.10 -11.61
C GLY A 323 14.53 -9.59 -12.76
N LYS A 324 15.15 -9.77 -13.93
CA LYS A 324 14.52 -10.39 -15.09
C LYS A 324 14.42 -11.90 -14.87
N ALA A 325 13.24 -12.47 -15.12
CA ALA A 325 13.07 -13.91 -15.07
C ALA A 325 13.97 -14.59 -16.13
N PRO A 326 14.80 -15.59 -15.76
CA PRO A 326 15.59 -16.32 -16.74
C PRO A 326 14.69 -17.17 -17.62
N MET A 327 15.13 -17.41 -18.87
CA MET A 327 14.43 -18.34 -19.76
C MET A 327 14.49 -19.77 -19.16
N PRO A 328 13.36 -20.41 -18.87
CA PRO A 328 13.34 -21.79 -18.42
C PRO A 328 13.90 -22.76 -19.48
N PRO A 329 14.39 -23.95 -19.10
CA PRO A 329 14.82 -24.96 -20.05
C PRO A 329 13.70 -25.34 -21.04
N LEU A 330 14.03 -25.61 -22.30
CA LEU A 330 13.02 -25.88 -23.34
C LEU A 330 12.02 -27.00 -22.97
N TRP A 331 12.49 -28.06 -22.31
CA TRP A 331 11.63 -29.19 -21.90
C TRP A 331 10.54 -28.76 -20.89
N SER A 332 10.73 -27.67 -20.16
CA SER A 332 9.79 -27.21 -19.12
C SER A 332 8.48 -26.68 -19.73
N PHE A 333 8.48 -26.30 -21.02
CA PHE A 333 7.29 -25.87 -21.74
C PHE A 333 6.42 -27.03 -22.25
N GLY A 334 6.89 -28.27 -22.08
CA GLY A 334 6.14 -29.49 -22.42
C GLY A 334 5.00 -29.77 -21.44
N PHE A 335 4.35 -30.92 -21.63
CA PHE A 335 3.31 -31.42 -20.73
C PHE A 335 3.91 -32.04 -19.46
N TRP A 336 3.33 -31.73 -18.30
CA TRP A 336 3.78 -32.23 -17.00
C TRP A 336 2.71 -33.14 -16.39
N MET A 337 3.08 -34.37 -16.06
CA MET A 337 2.23 -35.31 -15.33
C MET A 337 2.66 -35.38 -13.87
N SER A 338 1.71 -35.29 -12.93
CA SER A 338 1.97 -35.34 -11.49
C SER A 338 0.75 -35.80 -10.70
N ARG A 339 0.96 -36.18 -9.44
CA ARG A 339 -0.06 -36.53 -8.43
C ARG A 339 0.49 -36.21 -7.04
N ILE A 340 -0.39 -35.97 -6.06
CA ILE A 340 -0.09 -35.97 -4.61
C ILE A 340 -0.46 -37.34 -3.99
N THR A 341 0.40 -38.36 -3.93
CA THR A 341 1.78 -38.49 -4.45
C THR A 341 1.91 -39.75 -5.34
N TYR A 342 3.02 -39.90 -6.07
CA TYR A 342 3.52 -41.22 -6.46
C TYR A 342 4.18 -41.89 -5.25
N PHE A 343 3.90 -43.18 -5.02
CA PHE A 343 4.39 -43.87 -3.82
C PHE A 343 5.62 -44.72 -4.09
N SER A 344 5.87 -45.08 -5.35
CA SER A 344 7.00 -45.91 -5.75
C SER A 344 7.59 -45.48 -7.08
N GLU A 345 8.84 -45.85 -7.34
CA GLU A 345 9.48 -45.72 -8.66
C GLU A 345 8.64 -46.42 -9.74
N LYS A 346 8.08 -47.60 -9.42
CA LYS A 346 7.23 -48.37 -10.31
C LYS A 346 6.01 -47.58 -10.76
N ASP A 347 5.35 -46.84 -9.85
CA ASP A 347 4.20 -45.98 -10.20
C ASP A 347 4.57 -44.95 -11.26
N GLY A 348 5.78 -44.38 -11.17
CA GLY A 348 6.27 -43.35 -12.10
C GLY A 348 6.71 -43.92 -13.45
N MET A 349 7.19 -45.17 -13.48
CA MET A 349 7.61 -45.85 -14.71
C MET A 349 6.45 -46.42 -15.53
N GLU A 350 5.29 -46.67 -14.92
CA GLU A 350 4.09 -47.19 -15.58
C GLU A 350 3.24 -46.10 -16.27
N VAL A 351 3.37 -44.84 -15.84
CA VAL A 351 2.69 -43.66 -16.39
C VAL A 351 3.51 -43.09 -17.56
#